data_AF-A0A259FEX8-F1
#
_entry.id   AF-A0A259FEX8-F1
#
_cell.length_a   1.000
_cell.length_b   1.000
_cell.length_c   1.000
_cell.angle_alpha   90.00
_cell.angle_beta   90.00
_cell.angle_gamma   90.00
#
_symmetry.space_group_name_H-M   'P 1'
#
loop_
_entity.id
_entity.type
_entity.pdbx_description
1 polymer ?
#
loop_
_entity_poly.entity_id
_entity_poly.type
_entity_poly.pdbx_seq_one_letter_code
_entity_poly.pdbx_strand_id
1 'polypeptide(L)'
;MFSDPAAVPSALASFRLEDRMFCYNTFIPKLYNWCLSLGFTPGKIVPSRAFCSDESQGFPIILITKHFGAFPFNHGRVGGIVSTDRHAPHADHAKDVVLLQASHVGYEPETGEFGVYRRLHTEDAHLSCSCGKIGRIIEWYAKEYEYASENVRLLRHEGRLAVLIDYMLIARQRKEGLFLHAARLVAGAEHGQPRPAATRSTGHIFLAAEALVARLGEAAWPAEGSAAIGKRLAAEDFYFKHKSDSPDPFQDQLESNLITPMPWILSSRHPLLTAACANTLAEFERTYRSLVQAPAMQGRNLVFLAGLNIDISPLPGDEFPQTKFIPWAAFVQRADGHREILEQDQLFERLAHASSSNPAQMDLEKALAHMGEKRDAVVRI
;
A
#
# COMPACT_ATOMS: atom_id res chain seq x y z
N MET A 1 -11.23 5.82 -1.50
CA MET A 1 -11.14 5.01 -0.27
C MET A 1 -11.08 5.87 1.00
N PHE A 2 -10.04 6.69 1.20
CA PHE A 2 -9.81 7.44 2.46
C PHE A 2 -10.26 8.91 2.40
N SER A 3 -11.48 9.18 1.94
CA SER A 3 -12.00 10.56 1.89
C SER A 3 -12.35 11.11 3.27
N ASP A 4 -12.65 10.23 4.23
CA ASP A 4 -12.89 10.57 5.64
C ASP A 4 -11.76 10.00 6.51
N PRO A 5 -10.93 10.84 7.17
CA PRO A 5 -9.89 10.39 8.08
C PRO A 5 -10.42 9.48 9.21
N ALA A 6 -11.67 9.66 9.65
CA ALA A 6 -12.25 8.84 10.72
C ALA A 6 -12.39 7.35 10.33
N ALA A 7 -12.46 7.04 9.03
CA ALA A 7 -12.59 5.67 8.53
C ALA A 7 -11.24 4.94 8.41
N VAL A 8 -10.11 5.66 8.42
CA VAL A 8 -8.77 5.08 8.20
C VAL A 8 -8.43 3.96 9.18
N PRO A 9 -8.58 4.11 10.52
CA PRO A 9 -8.22 3.05 11.46
C PRO A 9 -8.98 1.76 11.18
N SER A 10 -10.29 1.86 10.95
CA SER A 10 -11.15 0.71 10.67
C SER A 10 -10.80 0.04 9.34
N ALA A 11 -10.53 0.83 8.30
CA ALA A 11 -10.13 0.31 7.00
C ALA A 11 -8.79 -0.44 7.06
N LEU A 12 -7.78 0.12 7.73
CA LEU A 12 -6.48 -0.54 7.89
C LEU A 12 -6.58 -1.80 8.76
N ALA A 13 -7.36 -1.76 9.85
CA ALA A 13 -7.58 -2.91 10.72
C ALA A 13 -8.32 -4.07 10.03
N SER A 14 -9.08 -3.77 8.97
CA SER A 14 -9.80 -4.79 8.19
C SER A 14 -8.86 -5.63 7.31
N PHE A 15 -7.67 -5.12 6.97
CA PHE A 15 -6.67 -5.84 6.19
C PHE A 15 -5.90 -6.81 7.08
N ARG A 16 -6.28 -8.10 7.06
CA ARG A 16 -5.60 -9.13 7.86
C ARG A 16 -4.46 -9.78 7.10
N LEU A 17 -3.31 -9.92 7.77
CA LEU A 17 -2.11 -10.51 7.20
C LEU A 17 -1.91 -11.96 7.68
N GLU A 18 -2.18 -12.20 8.96
CA GLU A 18 -2.02 -13.50 9.61
C GLU A 18 -2.94 -14.55 8.97
N ASP A 19 -2.39 -15.73 8.70
CA ASP A 19 -3.09 -16.87 8.10
C ASP A 19 -3.85 -16.56 6.80
N ARG A 20 -3.42 -15.53 6.06
CA ARG A 20 -3.99 -15.12 4.76
C ARG A 20 -2.96 -15.11 3.63
N MET A 21 -1.77 -15.66 3.85
CA MET A 21 -0.69 -15.67 2.88
C MET A 21 -0.71 -16.93 2.01
N PHE A 22 -0.52 -16.74 0.70
CA PHE A 22 -0.18 -17.82 -0.22
C PHE A 22 1.24 -17.61 -0.76
N CYS A 23 2.02 -18.69 -0.89
CA CYS A 23 3.21 -18.64 -1.73
C CYS A 23 2.79 -18.52 -3.20
N TYR A 24 3.49 -17.72 -4.01
CA TYR A 24 3.11 -17.50 -5.41
C TYR A 24 3.02 -18.79 -6.24
N ASN A 25 3.86 -19.80 -5.93
CA ASN A 25 3.86 -21.11 -6.57
C ASN A 25 2.56 -21.91 -6.35
N THR A 26 1.81 -21.64 -5.28
CA THR A 26 0.51 -22.26 -5.02
C THR A 26 -0.63 -21.32 -5.37
N PHE A 27 -0.44 -20.01 -5.19
CA PHE A 27 -1.44 -18.99 -5.48
C PHE A 27 -1.85 -18.93 -6.95
N ILE A 28 -0.89 -18.82 -7.87
CA ILE A 28 -1.20 -18.64 -9.29
C ILE A 28 -1.99 -19.81 -9.90
N PRO A 29 -1.64 -21.10 -9.68
CA PRO A 29 -2.46 -22.19 -10.18
C PRO A 29 -3.85 -22.23 -9.52
N LYS A 30 -3.98 -21.84 -8.24
CA LYS A 30 -5.28 -21.67 -7.57
C LYS A 30 -6.13 -20.60 -8.26
N LEU A 31 -5.56 -19.44 -8.55
CA LEU A 31 -6.23 -18.36 -9.27
C LEU A 31 -6.67 -18.81 -10.67
N TYR A 32 -5.80 -19.48 -11.42
CA TYR A 32 -6.14 -20.03 -12.74
C TYR A 32 -7.32 -21.00 -12.66
N ASN A 33 -7.27 -21.97 -11.75
CA ASN A 33 -8.33 -22.96 -11.58
C ASN A 33 -9.65 -22.35 -11.08
N TRP A 34 -9.58 -21.30 -10.25
CA TRP A 34 -10.75 -20.53 -9.88
C TRP A 34 -11.37 -19.78 -11.07
N CYS A 35 -10.55 -19.19 -11.95
CA CYS A 35 -11.07 -18.59 -13.19
C CYS A 35 -11.81 -19.64 -14.03
N LEU A 36 -11.27 -20.86 -14.16
CA LEU A 36 -11.94 -21.94 -14.88
C LEU A 36 -13.28 -22.32 -14.25
N SER A 37 -13.38 -22.38 -12.92
CA SER A 37 -14.65 -22.70 -12.25
C SER A 37 -15.71 -21.61 -12.40
N LEU A 38 -15.31 -20.36 -12.72
CA LEU A 38 -16.21 -19.25 -13.05
C LEU A 38 -16.69 -19.28 -14.53
N GLY A 39 -16.15 -20.18 -15.35
CA GLY A 39 -16.50 -20.34 -16.76
C GLY A 39 -15.53 -19.66 -17.74
N PHE A 40 -14.31 -19.30 -17.30
CA PHE A 40 -13.27 -18.80 -18.19
C PHE A 40 -12.79 -19.91 -19.14
N THR A 41 -12.42 -19.53 -20.36
CA THR A 41 -12.06 -20.48 -21.42
C THR A 41 -10.54 -20.71 -21.42
N PRO A 42 -10.05 -21.96 -21.21
CA PRO A 42 -8.62 -22.27 -21.29
C PRO A 42 -7.99 -21.78 -22.60
N GLY A 43 -6.79 -21.19 -22.51
CA GLY A 43 -6.07 -20.63 -23.68
C GLY A 43 -6.68 -19.36 -24.28
N LYS A 44 -7.74 -18.80 -23.67
CA LYS A 44 -8.35 -17.51 -24.06
C LYS A 44 -8.38 -16.49 -22.93
N ILE A 45 -7.63 -16.76 -21.86
CA ILE A 45 -7.45 -15.87 -20.71
C ILE A 45 -6.13 -15.11 -20.91
N VAL A 46 -6.18 -13.79 -20.97
CA VAL A 46 -4.95 -12.97 -20.89
C VAL A 46 -4.87 -12.35 -19.50
N PRO A 47 -3.89 -12.77 -18.68
CA PRO A 47 -3.67 -12.13 -17.41
C PRO A 47 -3.09 -10.74 -17.63
N SER A 48 -3.30 -9.89 -16.65
CA SER A 48 -2.64 -8.61 -16.53
C SER A 48 -2.17 -8.42 -15.11
N ARG A 49 -1.08 -7.66 -14.95
CA ARG A 49 -0.54 -7.29 -13.65
C ARG A 49 -0.49 -5.78 -13.49
N ALA A 50 -0.70 -5.32 -12.26
CA ALA A 50 -0.34 -3.99 -11.80
C ALA A 50 0.56 -4.09 -10.57
N PHE A 51 1.84 -4.40 -10.83
CA PHE A 51 2.90 -4.50 -9.82
C PHE A 51 3.89 -3.35 -9.97
N CYS A 52 4.67 -3.10 -8.92
CA CYS A 52 5.80 -2.20 -8.97
C CYS A 52 6.85 -2.66 -9.99
N SER A 53 7.70 -1.74 -10.44
CA SER A 53 8.81 -2.02 -11.36
C SER A 53 10.06 -2.62 -10.69
N ASP A 54 10.03 -2.81 -9.37
CA ASP A 54 11.12 -3.40 -8.59
C ASP A 54 11.41 -4.84 -9.05
N GLU A 55 12.68 -5.23 -9.08
CA GLU A 55 13.13 -6.52 -9.62
C GLU A 55 12.59 -7.72 -8.81
N SER A 56 12.33 -7.52 -7.51
CA SER A 56 11.69 -8.50 -6.64
C SER A 56 10.32 -8.97 -7.16
N GLN A 57 9.66 -8.18 -8.01
CA GLN A 57 8.36 -8.49 -8.61
C GLN A 57 8.45 -9.38 -9.85
N GLY A 58 9.66 -9.75 -10.29
CA GLY A 58 9.90 -10.56 -11.48
C GLY A 58 9.40 -12.01 -11.38
N PHE A 59 9.64 -12.66 -10.24
CA PHE A 59 9.27 -14.07 -10.05
C PHE A 59 7.75 -14.33 -10.19
N PRO A 60 6.86 -13.49 -9.61
CA PRO A 60 5.43 -13.50 -9.91
C PRO A 60 5.07 -13.53 -11.41
N ILE A 61 5.79 -12.78 -12.25
CA ILE A 61 5.52 -12.69 -13.70
C ILE A 61 5.79 -14.02 -14.39
N ILE A 62 6.86 -14.71 -14.00
CA ILE A 62 7.22 -16.03 -14.54
C ILE A 62 6.10 -17.03 -14.22
N LEU A 63 5.62 -17.06 -12.98
CA LEU A 63 4.57 -17.98 -12.56
C LEU A 63 3.22 -17.69 -13.22
N ILE A 64 2.85 -16.42 -13.37
CA ILE A 64 1.65 -16.01 -14.13
C ILE A 64 1.76 -16.53 -15.58
N THR A 65 2.90 -16.30 -16.23
CA THR A 65 3.14 -16.73 -17.62
C THR A 65 3.04 -18.24 -17.74
N LYS A 66 3.67 -18.98 -16.82
CA LYS A 66 3.65 -20.45 -16.77
C LYS A 66 2.22 -21.00 -16.73
N HIS A 67 1.37 -20.46 -15.87
CA HIS A 67 0.05 -21.04 -15.62
C HIS A 67 -1.03 -20.56 -16.57
N PHE A 68 -0.98 -19.31 -17.02
CA PHE A 68 -1.95 -18.77 -17.96
C PHE A 68 -1.54 -18.96 -19.43
N GLY A 69 -0.27 -19.30 -19.68
CA GLY A 69 0.26 -19.53 -21.03
C GLY A 69 0.45 -18.26 -21.86
N ALA A 70 0.41 -17.09 -21.21
CA ALA A 70 0.60 -15.79 -21.84
C ALA A 70 1.35 -14.86 -20.87
N PHE A 71 2.29 -14.07 -21.39
CA PHE A 71 2.91 -13.00 -20.61
C PHE A 71 1.83 -12.01 -20.15
N PRO A 72 1.81 -11.60 -18.87
CA PRO A 72 0.78 -10.72 -18.40
C PRO A 72 0.91 -9.34 -19.03
N PHE A 73 -0.21 -8.82 -19.54
CA PHE A 73 -0.30 -7.44 -19.98
C PHE A 73 0.07 -6.51 -18.81
N ASN A 74 0.84 -5.46 -19.05
CA ASN A 74 1.29 -4.58 -17.98
C ASN A 74 0.32 -3.41 -17.77
N HIS A 75 -0.49 -3.46 -16.71
CA HIS A 75 -1.24 -2.31 -16.19
C HIS A 75 -0.43 -1.47 -15.20
N GLY A 76 0.63 -2.04 -14.64
CA GLY A 76 1.35 -1.50 -13.50
C GLY A 76 2.18 -0.26 -13.78
N ARG A 77 2.21 0.61 -12.77
CA ARG A 77 3.21 1.64 -12.55
C ARG A 77 3.89 1.39 -11.20
N VAL A 78 4.96 2.15 -10.96
CA VAL A 78 5.73 2.08 -9.72
C VAL A 78 4.79 2.24 -8.50
N GLY A 79 5.01 1.43 -7.46
CA GLY A 79 4.16 1.38 -6.27
C GLY A 79 2.88 0.56 -6.44
N GLY A 80 2.67 -0.13 -7.57
CA GLY A 80 1.50 -0.98 -7.78
C GLY A 80 0.25 -0.20 -8.22
N ILE A 81 0.43 1.00 -8.80
CA ILE A 81 -0.67 1.80 -9.33
C ILE A 81 -1.16 1.24 -10.67
N VAL A 82 -2.48 1.19 -10.87
CA VAL A 82 -3.12 0.72 -12.10
C VAL A 82 -3.24 1.88 -13.12
N SER A 83 -2.70 1.68 -14.32
CA SER A 83 -2.93 2.60 -15.45
C SER A 83 -4.31 2.34 -16.07
N THR A 84 -5.33 3.08 -15.64
CA THR A 84 -6.74 2.82 -16.02
C THR A 84 -7.06 3.12 -17.48
N ASP A 85 -6.19 3.87 -18.17
CA ASP A 85 -6.21 4.07 -19.62
C ASP A 85 -5.89 2.80 -20.41
N ARG A 86 -5.38 1.74 -19.75
CA ARG A 86 -5.00 0.48 -20.40
C ARG A 86 -6.06 -0.61 -20.37
N HIS A 87 -7.23 -0.33 -19.77
CA HIS A 87 -8.34 -1.29 -19.70
C HIS A 87 -8.79 -1.76 -21.08
N ALA A 88 -9.01 -0.83 -22.01
CA ALA A 88 -9.48 -1.16 -23.36
C ALA A 88 -8.46 -1.99 -24.16
N PRO A 89 -7.18 -1.58 -24.28
CA PRO A 89 -6.16 -2.41 -24.92
C PRO A 89 -6.03 -3.81 -24.33
N HIS A 90 -6.09 -3.96 -23.00
CA HIS A 90 -6.04 -5.30 -22.38
C HIS A 90 -7.26 -6.15 -22.74
N ALA A 91 -8.47 -5.58 -22.71
CA ALA A 91 -9.70 -6.28 -23.06
C ALA A 91 -9.72 -6.76 -24.53
N ASP A 92 -9.08 -6.02 -25.43
CA ASP A 92 -9.00 -6.39 -26.85
C ASP A 92 -8.11 -7.61 -27.11
N HIS A 93 -7.21 -7.96 -26.18
CA HIS A 93 -6.25 -9.06 -26.35
C HIS A 93 -6.85 -10.44 -26.03
N ALA A 94 -8.03 -10.52 -25.44
CA ALA A 94 -8.59 -11.79 -24.96
C ALA A 94 -10.11 -11.85 -24.96
N LYS A 95 -10.63 -13.08 -24.83
CA LYS A 95 -12.05 -13.30 -24.52
C LYS A 95 -12.31 -13.00 -23.04
N ASP A 96 -11.49 -13.60 -22.17
CA ASP A 96 -11.62 -13.52 -20.73
C ASP A 96 -10.40 -12.80 -20.14
N VAL A 97 -10.62 -11.92 -19.17
CA VAL A 97 -9.58 -11.05 -18.62
C VAL A 97 -9.38 -11.25 -17.13
N VAL A 98 -8.12 -11.30 -16.71
CA VAL A 98 -7.74 -11.34 -15.29
C VAL A 98 -6.81 -10.19 -15.03
N LEU A 99 -7.06 -9.38 -14.01
CA LEU A 99 -6.17 -8.30 -13.57
C LEU A 99 -5.77 -8.56 -12.12
N LEU A 100 -4.47 -8.70 -11.88
CA LEU A 100 -3.89 -8.85 -10.56
C LEU A 100 -3.13 -7.58 -10.19
N GLN A 101 -3.62 -6.83 -9.21
CA GLN A 101 -2.96 -5.65 -8.66
C GLN A 101 -2.31 -6.02 -7.33
N ALA A 102 -1.09 -5.54 -7.12
CA ALA A 102 -0.45 -5.65 -5.81
C ALA A 102 0.45 -4.46 -5.52
N SER A 103 0.27 -3.88 -4.34
CA SER A 103 1.37 -3.16 -3.67
C SER A 103 2.40 -4.17 -3.18
N HIS A 104 3.59 -3.73 -2.82
CA HIS A 104 4.62 -4.64 -2.31
C HIS A 104 5.41 -4.04 -1.15
N VAL A 105 5.98 -4.91 -0.33
CA VAL A 105 6.86 -4.56 0.79
C VAL A 105 7.89 -5.66 1.00
N GLY A 106 9.13 -5.27 1.27
CA GLY A 106 10.19 -6.20 1.62
C GLY A 106 10.05 -6.74 3.04
N TYR A 107 10.56 -7.93 3.29
CA TYR A 107 10.61 -8.56 4.61
C TYR A 107 11.93 -9.30 4.81
N GLU A 108 12.68 -8.95 5.85
CA GLU A 108 13.90 -9.65 6.27
C GLU A 108 13.57 -10.73 7.32
N PRO A 109 13.63 -12.04 6.97
CA PRO A 109 13.26 -13.11 7.88
C PRO A 109 14.08 -13.19 9.16
N GLU A 110 15.36 -12.81 9.11
CA GLU A 110 16.25 -12.92 10.28
C GLU A 110 15.86 -11.94 11.39
N THR A 111 15.48 -10.72 11.01
CA THR A 111 15.13 -9.65 11.96
C THR A 111 13.63 -9.50 12.17
N GLY A 112 12.82 -10.04 11.25
CA GLY A 112 11.38 -9.80 11.18
C GLY A 112 11.02 -8.38 10.74
N GLU A 113 11.95 -7.68 10.09
CA GLU A 113 11.77 -6.29 9.69
C GLU A 113 11.03 -6.18 8.34
N PHE A 114 9.97 -5.38 8.33
CA PHE A 114 9.27 -4.99 7.11
C PHE A 114 9.82 -3.70 6.53
N GLY A 115 9.81 -3.59 5.21
CA GLY A 115 10.21 -2.39 4.48
C GLY A 115 11.64 -2.45 3.95
N VAL A 116 12.36 -3.54 4.21
CA VAL A 116 13.73 -3.75 3.77
C VAL A 116 13.81 -5.00 2.88
N TYR A 117 14.73 -4.98 1.92
CA TYR A 117 14.95 -6.09 1.00
C TYR A 117 16.42 -6.17 0.60
N ARG A 118 16.95 -7.40 0.54
CA ARG A 118 18.36 -7.67 0.21
C ARG A 118 18.60 -7.59 -1.30
N ARG A 119 19.49 -6.70 -1.73
CA ARG A 119 19.81 -6.49 -3.15
C ARG A 119 21.02 -7.34 -3.56
N LEU A 120 20.79 -8.61 -3.92
CA LEU A 120 21.87 -9.60 -4.19
C LEU A 120 22.92 -9.16 -5.23
N HIS A 121 22.56 -8.25 -6.13
CA HIS A 121 23.44 -7.80 -7.21
C HIS A 121 24.26 -6.56 -6.86
N THR A 122 24.21 -6.06 -5.62
CA THR A 122 25.15 -5.03 -5.14
C THR A 122 26.43 -5.68 -4.62
N GLU A 123 27.54 -4.94 -4.59
CA GLU A 123 28.85 -5.47 -4.17
C GLU A 123 28.83 -6.14 -2.77
N ASP A 124 27.96 -5.65 -1.90
CA ASP A 124 27.83 -6.04 -0.49
C ASP A 124 26.50 -6.75 -0.16
N ALA A 125 25.63 -6.95 -1.16
CA ALA A 125 24.27 -7.44 -0.97
C ALA A 125 23.51 -6.74 0.19
N HIS A 126 23.59 -5.40 0.26
CA HIS A 126 22.98 -4.65 1.36
C HIS A 126 21.44 -4.69 1.35
N LEU A 127 20.88 -4.43 2.53
CA LEU A 127 19.46 -4.18 2.72
C LEU A 127 19.12 -2.76 2.34
N SER A 128 18.08 -2.59 1.51
CA SER A 128 17.57 -1.28 1.11
C SER A 128 16.04 -1.24 1.16
N CYS A 129 15.47 -0.04 1.07
CA CYS A 129 14.02 0.16 1.15
C CYS A 129 13.26 -0.60 0.05
N SER A 130 12.18 -1.30 0.44
CA SER A 130 11.23 -1.94 -0.46
C SER A 130 9.80 -1.85 0.10
N CYS A 131 8.83 -1.22 -0.57
CA CYS A 131 8.89 -0.55 -1.86
C CYS A 131 9.68 0.78 -1.81
N GLY A 132 10.70 0.93 -2.66
CA GLY A 132 11.53 2.15 -2.69
C GLY A 132 10.76 3.44 -3.01
N LYS A 133 9.73 3.37 -3.87
CA LYS A 133 8.92 4.55 -4.22
C LYS A 133 8.01 4.98 -3.06
N ILE A 134 7.34 4.03 -2.42
CA ILE A 134 6.50 4.32 -1.24
C ILE A 134 7.38 4.89 -0.12
N GLY A 135 8.56 4.29 0.12
CA GLY A 135 9.50 4.79 1.13
C GLY A 135 9.94 6.23 0.87
N ARG A 136 10.28 6.56 -0.38
CA ARG A 136 10.66 7.93 -0.75
C ARG A 136 9.53 8.95 -0.53
N ILE A 137 8.26 8.57 -0.76
CA ILE A 137 7.13 9.44 -0.46
C ILE A 137 7.04 9.66 1.05
N ILE A 138 7.04 8.57 1.83
CA ILE A 138 6.87 8.63 3.29
C ILE A 138 8.01 9.39 3.98
N GLU A 139 9.23 9.37 3.43
CA GLU A 139 10.39 10.04 4.02
C GLU A 139 10.15 11.53 4.31
N TRP A 140 9.48 12.25 3.40
CA TRP A 140 9.17 13.67 3.61
C TRP A 140 8.19 13.85 4.79
N TYR A 141 7.12 13.05 4.82
CA TYR A 141 6.13 13.09 5.89
C TYR A 141 6.70 12.66 7.24
N ALA A 142 7.63 11.69 7.23
CA ALA A 142 8.32 11.22 8.42
C ALA A 142 9.16 12.34 9.06
N LYS A 143 9.84 13.17 8.26
CA LYS A 143 10.59 14.34 8.76
C LYS A 143 9.67 15.38 9.43
N GLU A 144 8.52 15.66 8.83
CA GLU A 144 7.52 16.57 9.43
C GLU A 144 6.95 16.00 10.74
N TYR A 145 6.70 14.69 10.79
CA TYR A 145 6.24 14.00 12.00
C TYR A 145 7.31 13.95 13.11
N GLU A 146 8.56 13.68 12.76
CA GLU A 146 9.70 13.72 13.69
C GLU A 146 9.84 15.12 14.31
N TYR A 147 9.80 16.16 13.46
CA TYR A 147 9.82 17.54 13.93
C TYR A 147 8.67 17.82 14.91
N ALA A 148 7.44 17.44 14.57
CA ALA A 148 6.30 17.64 15.45
C ALA A 148 6.42 16.86 16.77
N SER A 149 6.92 15.62 16.70
CA SER A 149 7.10 14.74 17.85
C SER A 149 8.11 15.30 18.87
N GLU A 150 9.14 16.01 18.40
CA GLU A 150 10.15 16.65 19.26
C GLU A 150 9.73 18.04 19.78
N ASN A 151 8.88 18.74 19.02
CA ASN A 151 8.55 20.16 19.26
C ASN A 151 7.13 20.41 19.78
N VAL A 152 6.32 19.37 19.93
CA VAL A 152 5.19 19.35 20.87
C VAL A 152 5.71 18.80 22.19
N ARG A 153 5.78 19.63 23.24
CA ARG A 153 6.43 19.27 24.50
C ARG A 153 5.45 19.30 25.67
N LEU A 154 5.56 18.32 26.56
CA LEU A 154 4.79 18.20 27.79
C LEU A 154 5.54 18.89 28.94
N LEU A 155 4.88 19.78 29.69
CA LEU A 155 5.45 20.45 30.85
C LEU A 155 4.40 20.86 31.88
N ARG A 156 4.83 21.23 33.09
CA ARG A 156 3.97 21.87 34.09
C ARG A 156 4.15 23.39 34.03
N HIS A 157 3.05 24.13 33.95
CA HIS A 157 3.04 25.60 34.00
C HIS A 157 2.13 26.04 35.15
N GLU A 158 2.71 26.73 36.15
CA GLU A 158 1.99 27.17 37.35
C GLU A 158 1.25 26.01 38.05
N GLY A 159 1.91 24.86 38.15
CA GLY A 159 1.36 23.64 38.77
C GLY A 159 0.37 22.86 37.89
N ARG A 160 0.00 23.37 36.71
CA ARG A 160 -0.99 22.76 35.81
C ARG A 160 -0.32 22.04 34.63
N LEU A 161 -0.93 20.96 34.17
CA LEU A 161 -0.47 20.21 32.99
C LEU A 161 -0.66 21.06 31.73
N ALA A 162 0.41 21.22 30.97
CA ALA A 162 0.47 22.10 29.83
C ALA A 162 1.24 21.47 28.67
N VAL A 163 1.02 22.01 27.48
CA VAL A 163 1.74 21.68 26.25
C VAL A 163 2.41 22.94 25.70
N LEU A 164 3.70 22.85 25.40
CA LEU A 164 4.43 23.84 24.61
C LEU A 164 4.39 23.39 23.16
N ILE A 165 3.89 24.25 22.28
CA ILE A 165 3.80 24.00 20.84
C ILE A 165 4.65 25.05 20.12
N ASP A 166 5.58 24.60 19.28
CA ASP A 166 6.43 25.45 18.45
C ASP A 166 5.62 26.29 17.45
N TYR A 167 6.09 27.50 17.15
CA TYR A 167 5.44 28.41 16.21
C TYR A 167 5.23 27.81 14.82
N MET A 168 6.14 26.97 14.34
CA MET A 168 5.99 26.28 13.05
C MET A 168 4.76 25.37 13.00
N LEU A 169 4.33 24.83 14.14
CA LEU A 169 3.16 23.96 14.25
C LEU A 169 1.87 24.73 14.55
N ILE A 170 1.98 26.00 14.95
CA ILE A 170 0.86 26.92 15.17
C ILE A 170 0.56 27.73 13.89
N ALA A 171 1.56 27.94 13.03
CA ALA A 171 1.48 28.82 11.87
C ALA A 171 0.43 28.37 10.83
N ARG A 172 -0.79 28.91 10.93
CA ARG A 172 -1.93 28.58 10.05
C ARG A 172 -1.75 29.00 8.59
N GLN A 173 -0.80 29.88 8.30
CA GLN A 173 -0.50 30.37 6.94
C GLN A 173 0.32 29.38 6.11
N ARG A 174 0.85 28.31 6.73
CA ARG A 174 1.56 27.25 6.02
C ARG A 174 0.61 26.59 5.02
N LYS A 175 1.11 26.40 3.80
CA LYS A 175 0.39 25.64 2.75
C LYS A 175 0.64 24.14 2.86
N GLU A 176 1.77 23.75 3.47
CA GLU A 176 2.24 22.36 3.52
C GLU A 176 2.90 22.01 4.86
N GLY A 177 2.86 20.70 5.14
CA GLY A 177 3.46 20.04 6.28
C GLY A 177 2.46 19.41 7.22
N LEU A 178 2.89 19.15 8.45
CA LEU A 178 2.06 18.60 9.51
C LEU A 178 1.29 19.71 10.24
N PHE A 179 -0.01 19.50 10.43
CA PHE A 179 -0.91 20.40 11.15
C PHE A 179 -1.54 19.66 12.33
N LEU A 180 -1.55 20.31 13.50
CA LEU A 180 -2.11 19.74 14.72
C LEU A 180 -3.63 19.93 14.78
N HIS A 181 -4.34 18.90 15.24
CA HIS A 181 -5.71 19.02 15.71
C HIS A 181 -5.70 19.63 17.12
N ALA A 182 -5.68 20.96 17.21
CA ALA A 182 -5.54 21.69 18.47
C ALA A 182 -6.54 21.23 19.56
N ALA A 183 -7.79 20.92 19.21
CA ALA A 183 -8.81 20.41 20.15
C ALA A 183 -8.40 19.12 20.88
N ARG A 184 -7.53 18.30 20.28
CA ARG A 184 -7.04 17.05 20.89
C ARG A 184 -5.88 17.27 21.86
N LEU A 185 -5.18 18.40 21.76
CA LEU A 185 -3.97 18.67 22.55
C LEU A 185 -4.17 19.79 23.57
N VAL A 186 -5.01 20.77 23.26
CA VAL A 186 -5.14 22.04 23.98
C VAL A 186 -6.55 22.18 24.55
N ALA A 187 -6.64 22.45 25.86
CA ALA A 187 -7.90 22.69 26.53
C ALA A 187 -8.63 23.91 25.95
N GLY A 188 -9.92 23.75 25.63
CA GLY A 188 -10.77 24.82 25.10
C GLY A 188 -10.57 25.14 23.62
N ALA A 189 -9.84 24.30 22.86
CA ALA A 189 -9.59 24.53 21.43
C ALA A 189 -10.73 24.10 20.48
N GLU A 190 -11.87 23.63 21.02
CA GLU A 190 -13.10 23.24 20.30
C GLU A 190 -13.64 24.36 19.39
N HIS A 191 -13.54 25.61 19.84
CA HIS A 191 -14.10 26.79 19.16
C HIS A 191 -13.03 27.67 18.49
N GLY A 192 -11.84 27.12 18.26
CA GLY A 192 -10.68 27.85 17.77
C GLY A 192 -9.55 27.88 18.80
N GLN A 193 -8.41 28.44 18.41
CA GLN A 193 -7.23 28.38 19.27
C GLN A 193 -7.40 29.33 20.47
N PRO A 194 -7.35 28.82 21.71
CA PRO A 194 -7.50 29.66 22.89
C PRO A 194 -6.29 30.58 23.04
N ARG A 195 -6.43 31.61 23.89
CA ARG A 195 -5.29 32.46 24.26
C ARG A 195 -4.22 31.59 24.95
N PRO A 196 -2.94 31.71 24.58
CA PRO A 196 -1.87 30.97 25.26
C PRO A 196 -1.76 31.41 26.73
N ALA A 197 -1.45 30.44 27.60
CA ALA A 197 -1.17 30.70 29.01
C ALA A 197 0.13 31.49 29.19
N ALA A 198 1.14 31.20 28.34
CA ALA A 198 2.37 31.96 28.28
C ALA A 198 3.00 31.90 26.89
N THR A 199 3.85 32.89 26.60
CA THR A 199 4.62 32.98 25.36
C THR A 199 6.10 32.73 25.65
N ARG A 200 6.74 31.93 24.79
CA ARG A 200 8.19 31.65 24.80
C ARG A 200 8.81 32.13 23.49
N SER A 201 10.14 32.11 23.41
CA SER A 201 10.89 32.56 22.23
C SER A 201 10.61 31.72 20.98
N THR A 202 10.23 30.45 21.13
CA THR A 202 10.02 29.51 20.02
C THR A 202 8.60 28.94 19.94
N GLY A 203 7.72 29.28 20.90
CA GLY A 203 6.37 28.74 20.88
C GLY A 203 5.46 29.27 21.97
N HIS A 204 4.28 28.67 22.06
CA HIS A 204 3.26 29.02 23.04
C HIS A 204 2.98 27.87 24.00
N ILE A 205 2.76 28.21 25.27
CA ILE A 205 2.28 27.29 26.30
C ILE A 205 0.76 27.36 26.33
N PHE A 206 0.12 26.22 26.21
CA PHE A 206 -1.31 26.03 26.38
C PHE A 206 -1.58 25.01 27.48
N LEU A 207 -2.74 25.09 28.13
CA LEU A 207 -3.17 24.04 29.04
C LEU A 207 -3.50 22.77 28.24
N ALA A 208 -3.10 21.61 28.77
CA ALA A 208 -3.34 20.33 28.10
C ALA A 208 -4.85 19.99 28.11
N ALA A 209 -5.37 19.48 27.01
CA ALA A 209 -6.75 18.98 26.95
C ALA A 209 -6.95 17.80 27.92
N GLU A 210 -8.12 17.71 28.55
CA GLU A 210 -8.43 16.62 29.50
C GLU A 210 -8.31 15.24 28.85
N ALA A 211 -8.75 15.09 27.60
CA ALA A 211 -8.62 13.85 26.84
C ALA A 211 -7.15 13.47 26.59
N LEU A 212 -6.25 14.43 26.38
CA LEU A 212 -4.81 14.19 26.24
C LEU A 212 -4.23 13.68 27.56
N VAL A 213 -4.57 14.34 28.67
CA VAL A 213 -4.12 13.94 30.01
C VAL A 213 -4.62 12.54 30.36
N ALA A 214 -5.90 12.25 30.10
CA ALA A 214 -6.49 10.93 30.33
C ALA A 214 -5.80 9.84 29.50
N ARG A 215 -5.43 10.14 28.25
CA ARG A 215 -4.75 9.19 27.36
C ARG A 215 -3.30 8.91 27.76
N LEU A 216 -2.55 9.93 28.16
CA LEU A 216 -1.11 9.80 28.45
C LEU A 216 -0.81 9.49 29.92
N GLY A 217 -1.72 9.84 30.82
CA GLY A 217 -1.50 9.84 32.26
C GLY A 217 -0.62 10.99 32.74
N GLU A 218 -0.85 11.48 33.96
CA GLU A 218 -0.09 12.62 34.50
C GLU A 218 1.43 12.38 34.57
N ALA A 219 1.84 11.12 34.71
CA ALA A 219 3.24 10.72 34.76
C ALA A 219 4.02 11.03 33.46
N ALA A 220 3.32 11.26 32.34
CA ALA A 220 3.95 11.70 31.10
C ALA A 220 4.49 13.14 31.17
N TRP A 221 4.02 13.95 32.13
CA TRP A 221 4.49 15.30 32.36
C TRP A 221 5.58 15.32 33.43
N PRO A 222 6.80 15.79 33.09
CA PRO A 222 7.87 15.86 34.08
C PRO A 222 7.54 16.88 35.18
N ALA A 223 8.07 16.65 36.37
CA ALA A 223 7.94 17.59 37.49
C ALA A 223 8.63 18.93 37.21
N GLU A 224 9.77 18.88 36.51
CA GLU A 224 10.56 20.04 36.11
C GLU A 224 10.92 19.98 34.61
N GLY A 225 11.11 21.15 34.00
CA GLY A 225 11.48 21.25 32.59
C GLY A 225 10.36 20.85 31.63
N SER A 226 10.73 20.18 30.53
CA SER A 226 9.78 19.70 29.52
C SER A 226 10.30 18.45 28.83
N ALA A 227 9.39 17.58 28.39
CA ALA A 227 9.71 16.38 27.62
C ALA A 227 9.01 16.41 26.26
N ALA A 228 9.66 15.90 25.21
CA ALA A 228 9.02 15.72 23.91
C ALA A 228 7.81 14.76 24.04
N ILE A 229 6.73 15.04 23.30
CA ILE A 229 5.61 14.12 23.24
C ILE A 229 6.06 12.81 22.57
N GLY A 230 6.98 12.88 21.60
CA GLY A 230 7.58 11.74 20.91
C GLY A 230 6.53 10.89 20.22
N LYS A 231 6.72 9.57 20.25
CA LYS A 231 5.77 8.56 19.72
C LYS A 231 4.38 8.56 20.39
N ARG A 232 4.15 9.39 21.41
CA ARG A 232 2.82 9.59 22.03
C ARG A 232 1.96 10.60 21.28
N LEU A 233 2.49 11.29 20.27
CA LEU A 233 1.70 12.04 19.30
C LEU A 233 0.94 11.03 18.44
N ALA A 234 -0.33 10.82 18.76
CA ALA A 234 -1.16 9.82 18.10
C ALA A 234 -1.50 10.26 16.67
N ALA A 235 -1.81 9.30 15.79
CA ALA A 235 -2.26 9.58 14.41
C ALA A 235 -3.44 10.56 14.38
N GLU A 236 -4.29 10.48 15.40
CA GLU A 236 -5.44 11.34 15.62
C GLU A 236 -5.07 12.80 15.94
N ASP A 237 -3.88 13.07 16.45
CA ASP A 237 -3.51 14.41 16.92
C ASP A 237 -3.11 15.36 15.77
N PHE A 238 -2.96 14.85 14.55
CA PHE A 238 -2.47 15.63 13.42
C PHE A 238 -2.97 15.14 12.05
N TYR A 239 -2.78 15.98 11.04
CA TYR A 239 -3.01 15.66 9.64
C TYR A 239 -1.97 16.36 8.77
N PHE A 240 -1.85 15.95 7.51
CA PHE A 240 -0.94 16.57 6.55
C PHE A 240 -1.67 17.39 5.51
N LYS A 241 -1.01 18.45 5.05
CA LYS A 241 -1.28 19.07 3.75
C LYS A 241 0.01 19.01 2.95
N HIS A 242 -0.09 18.64 1.69
CA HIS A 242 1.01 18.69 0.76
C HIS A 242 0.43 18.90 -0.64
N LYS A 243 1.06 19.75 -1.43
CA LYS A 243 0.71 19.93 -2.83
C LYS A 243 1.83 19.28 -3.63
N SER A 244 1.55 18.11 -4.19
CA SER A 244 2.50 17.50 -5.10
C SER A 244 2.58 18.37 -6.36
N ASP A 245 3.76 18.91 -6.63
CA ASP A 245 4.10 19.57 -7.90
C ASP A 245 4.81 18.59 -8.85
N SER A 246 4.61 17.27 -8.65
CA SER A 246 5.20 16.26 -9.51
C SER A 246 4.63 16.40 -10.93
N PRO A 247 5.48 16.44 -11.97
CA PRO A 247 5.01 16.35 -13.35
C PRO A 247 4.54 14.93 -13.71
N ASP A 248 4.86 13.91 -12.89
CA ASP A 248 4.36 12.54 -13.03
C ASP A 248 3.01 12.38 -12.31
N PRO A 249 1.89 12.28 -13.05
CA PRO A 249 0.56 12.13 -12.46
C PRO A 249 0.39 10.82 -11.68
N PHE A 250 1.23 9.81 -11.91
CA PHE A 250 1.16 8.55 -11.17
C PHE A 250 1.87 8.65 -9.80
N GLN A 251 2.87 9.53 -9.68
CA GLN A 251 3.41 9.90 -8.38
C GLN A 251 2.33 10.60 -7.55
N ASP A 252 1.60 11.53 -8.16
CA ASP A 252 0.47 12.21 -7.50
C ASP A 252 -0.59 11.22 -7.06
N GLN A 253 -0.90 10.23 -7.90
CA GLN A 253 -1.89 9.21 -7.54
C GLN A 253 -1.45 8.36 -6.34
N LEU A 254 -0.19 7.92 -6.30
CA LEU A 254 0.32 7.11 -5.18
C LEU A 254 0.36 7.94 -3.89
N GLU A 255 0.78 9.19 -3.95
CA GLU A 255 0.77 10.08 -2.79
C GLU A 255 -0.65 10.41 -2.33
N SER A 256 -1.58 10.64 -3.26
CA SER A 256 -3.01 10.84 -2.99
C SER A 256 -3.64 9.64 -2.26
N ASN A 257 -3.22 8.42 -2.61
CA ASN A 257 -3.66 7.21 -1.90
C ASN A 257 -3.15 7.16 -0.45
N LEU A 258 -2.02 7.81 -0.15
CA LEU A 258 -1.30 7.69 1.13
C LEU A 258 -1.45 8.91 2.05
N ILE A 259 -1.77 10.10 1.53
CA ILE A 259 -1.76 11.34 2.33
C ILE A 259 -2.73 11.32 3.50
N THR A 260 -3.98 10.87 3.28
CA THR A 260 -4.96 10.76 4.37
C THR A 260 -4.56 9.70 5.41
N PRO A 261 -4.14 8.48 5.03
CA PRO A 261 -3.70 7.48 6.01
C PRO A 261 -2.30 7.73 6.60
N MET A 262 -1.57 8.74 6.12
CA MET A 262 -0.18 9.00 6.53
C MET A 262 0.04 9.10 8.05
N PRO A 263 -0.85 9.72 8.86
CA PRO A 263 -0.69 9.72 10.32
C PRO A 263 -0.65 8.32 10.94
N TRP A 264 -1.49 7.39 10.46
CA TRP A 264 -1.51 6.00 10.90
C TRP A 264 -0.33 5.20 10.33
N ILE A 265 0.12 5.52 9.12
CA ILE A 265 1.33 4.93 8.53
C ILE A 265 2.54 5.23 9.42
N LEU A 266 2.79 6.50 9.74
CA LEU A 266 3.98 6.94 10.47
C LEU A 266 3.99 6.55 11.95
N SER A 267 2.81 6.42 12.57
CA SER A 267 2.67 5.99 13.96
C SER A 267 2.64 4.46 14.12
N SER A 268 2.53 3.70 13.03
CA SER A 268 2.53 2.23 13.08
C SER A 268 3.90 1.63 13.38
N ARG A 269 3.90 0.37 13.86
CA ARG A 269 5.14 -0.40 14.10
C ARG A 269 5.95 -0.62 12.81
N HIS A 270 5.26 -0.80 11.68
CA HIS A 270 5.86 -1.09 10.39
C HIS A 270 5.31 -0.14 9.32
N PRO A 271 5.83 1.10 9.21
CA PRO A 271 5.26 2.13 8.35
C PRO A 271 5.14 1.71 6.88
N LEU A 272 6.17 1.07 6.33
CA LEU A 272 6.14 0.63 4.92
C LEU A 272 5.11 -0.47 4.65
N LEU A 273 4.91 -1.40 5.59
CA LEU A 273 3.85 -2.41 5.50
C LEU A 273 2.47 -1.74 5.55
N THR A 274 2.25 -0.85 6.53
CA THR A 274 0.98 -0.12 6.68
C THR A 274 0.67 0.70 5.43
N ALA A 275 1.68 1.34 4.83
CA ALA A 275 1.51 2.09 3.59
C ALA A 275 1.19 1.21 2.38
N ALA A 276 1.84 0.05 2.27
CA ALA A 276 1.53 -0.91 1.20
C ALA A 276 0.10 -1.46 1.33
N CYS A 277 -0.37 -1.72 2.56
CA CYS A 277 -1.77 -2.05 2.83
C CYS A 277 -2.70 -0.91 2.43
N ALA A 278 -2.43 0.32 2.89
CA ALA A 278 -3.23 1.51 2.56
C ALA A 278 -3.35 1.72 1.05
N ASN A 279 -2.24 1.64 0.32
CA ASN A 279 -2.25 1.78 -1.14
C ASN A 279 -3.06 0.67 -1.82
N THR A 280 -2.99 -0.57 -1.33
CA THR A 280 -3.78 -1.69 -1.87
C THR A 280 -5.28 -1.44 -1.70
N LEU A 281 -5.71 -0.95 -0.53
CA LEU A 281 -7.10 -0.58 -0.27
C LEU A 281 -7.58 0.52 -1.23
N ALA A 282 -6.77 1.57 -1.41
CA ALA A 282 -7.08 2.68 -2.29
C ALA A 282 -7.12 2.27 -3.76
N GLU A 283 -6.15 1.49 -4.22
CA GLU A 283 -6.08 1.03 -5.61
C GLU A 283 -7.16 0.02 -5.96
N PHE A 284 -7.58 -0.84 -5.02
CA PHE A 284 -8.74 -1.71 -5.25
C PHE A 284 -9.97 -0.87 -5.56
N GLU A 285 -10.30 0.10 -4.70
CA GLU A 285 -11.48 0.94 -4.87
C GLU A 285 -11.45 1.77 -6.16
N ARG A 286 -10.32 2.41 -6.45
CA ARG A 286 -10.13 3.21 -7.68
C ARG A 286 -10.23 2.34 -8.94
N THR A 287 -9.55 1.20 -8.94
CA THR A 287 -9.49 0.31 -10.11
C THR A 287 -10.84 -0.34 -10.35
N TYR A 288 -11.49 -0.86 -9.31
CA TYR A 288 -12.82 -1.44 -9.39
C TYR A 288 -13.81 -0.46 -10.07
N ARG A 289 -13.88 0.79 -9.61
CA ARG A 289 -14.77 1.79 -10.23
C ARG A 289 -14.46 2.02 -11.70
N SER A 290 -13.18 2.13 -12.04
CA SER A 290 -12.76 2.32 -13.43
C SER A 290 -13.09 1.13 -14.33
N LEU A 291 -13.00 -0.11 -13.82
CA LEU A 291 -13.37 -1.32 -14.55
C LEU A 291 -14.87 -1.41 -14.80
N VAL A 292 -15.68 -1.11 -13.78
CA VAL A 292 -17.16 -1.11 -13.90
C VAL A 292 -17.64 -0.12 -14.95
N GLN A 293 -16.94 1.00 -15.10
CA GLN A 293 -17.27 2.06 -16.06
C GLN A 293 -16.65 1.86 -17.45
N ALA A 294 -15.72 0.91 -17.61
CA ALA A 294 -15.03 0.69 -18.88
C ALA A 294 -15.93 -0.05 -19.89
N PRO A 295 -16.30 0.57 -21.04
CA PRO A 295 -17.14 -0.09 -22.04
C PRO A 295 -16.53 -1.37 -22.59
N ALA A 296 -15.20 -1.40 -22.74
CA ALA A 296 -14.46 -2.56 -23.25
C ALA A 296 -14.59 -3.81 -22.36
N MET A 297 -14.98 -3.65 -21.09
CA MET A 297 -15.18 -4.75 -20.14
C MET A 297 -16.60 -5.34 -20.19
N GLN A 298 -17.55 -4.71 -20.89
CA GLN A 298 -18.94 -5.17 -20.94
C GLN A 298 -19.07 -6.52 -21.66
N GLY A 299 -19.92 -7.41 -21.13
CA GLY A 299 -20.19 -8.73 -21.71
C GLY A 299 -19.03 -9.72 -21.64
N ARG A 300 -18.01 -9.43 -20.83
CA ARG A 300 -16.82 -10.30 -20.66
C ARG A 300 -16.76 -10.90 -19.26
N ASN A 301 -16.13 -12.07 -19.17
CA ASN A 301 -15.67 -12.58 -17.89
C ASN A 301 -14.42 -11.80 -17.46
N LEU A 302 -14.47 -11.24 -16.24
CA LEU A 302 -13.41 -10.46 -15.64
C LEU A 302 -13.23 -10.87 -14.18
N VAL A 303 -11.99 -11.16 -13.80
CA VAL A 303 -11.59 -11.25 -12.39
C VAL A 303 -10.55 -10.17 -12.16
N PHE A 304 -10.89 -9.17 -11.35
CA PHE A 304 -9.94 -8.22 -10.80
C PHE A 304 -9.66 -8.59 -9.35
N LEU A 305 -8.39 -8.80 -9.02
CA LEU A 305 -7.94 -9.15 -7.68
C LEU A 305 -6.89 -8.15 -7.23
N ALA A 306 -7.06 -7.58 -6.04
CA ALA A 306 -6.07 -6.75 -5.38
C ALA A 306 -5.51 -7.44 -4.13
N GLY A 307 -4.25 -7.17 -3.81
CA GLY A 307 -3.62 -7.66 -2.60
C GLY A 307 -2.23 -7.09 -2.35
N LEU A 308 -1.50 -7.72 -1.45
CA LEU A 308 -0.17 -7.30 -1.04
C LEU A 308 0.86 -8.40 -1.37
N ASN A 309 1.93 -8.01 -2.06
CA ASN A 309 3.13 -8.83 -2.21
C ASN A 309 4.06 -8.60 -1.01
N ILE A 310 4.46 -9.68 -0.34
CA ILE A 310 5.56 -9.69 0.62
C ILE A 310 6.76 -10.29 -0.08
N ASP A 311 7.77 -9.47 -0.29
CA ASP A 311 9.03 -9.87 -0.94
C ASP A 311 9.99 -10.32 0.15
N ILE A 312 10.18 -11.64 0.24
CA ILE A 312 11.07 -12.22 1.24
C ILE A 312 12.50 -11.95 0.78
N SER A 313 13.29 -11.28 1.62
CA SER A 313 14.71 -11.04 1.37
C SER A 313 15.39 -12.36 1.01
N PRO A 314 16.03 -12.45 -0.16
CA PRO A 314 16.75 -13.64 -0.55
C PRO A 314 18.05 -13.77 0.22
N LEU A 315 18.59 -14.99 0.28
CA LEU A 315 19.91 -15.28 0.79
C LEU A 315 20.93 -15.35 -0.36
N PRO A 316 22.23 -15.10 -0.08
CA PRO A 316 23.28 -15.34 -1.07
C PRO A 316 23.23 -16.78 -1.58
N GLY A 317 23.13 -16.94 -2.90
CA GLY A 317 23.01 -18.24 -3.57
C GLY A 317 21.59 -18.60 -4.02
N ASP A 318 20.57 -17.87 -3.58
CA ASP A 318 19.21 -18.02 -4.12
C ASP A 318 19.16 -17.54 -5.59
N GLU A 319 18.52 -18.33 -6.46
CA GLU A 319 18.33 -17.98 -7.87
C GLU A 319 17.19 -16.97 -8.06
N PHE A 320 16.10 -17.13 -7.30
CA PHE A 320 14.94 -16.24 -7.33
C PHE A 320 14.39 -16.01 -5.93
N PRO A 321 13.96 -14.78 -5.61
CA PRO A 321 13.38 -14.48 -4.31
C PRO A 321 12.01 -15.12 -4.14
N GLN A 322 11.69 -15.49 -2.90
CA GLN A 322 10.35 -15.93 -2.55
C GLN A 322 9.42 -14.72 -2.42
N THR A 323 8.28 -14.77 -3.08
CA THR A 323 7.19 -13.80 -2.88
C THR A 323 5.97 -14.50 -2.30
N LYS A 324 5.36 -13.89 -1.28
CA LYS A 324 4.04 -14.28 -0.76
C LYS A 324 3.00 -13.27 -1.21
N PHE A 325 1.78 -13.75 -1.44
CA PHE A 325 0.62 -12.94 -1.81
C PHE A 325 -0.41 -12.98 -0.69
N ILE A 326 -0.91 -11.82 -0.28
CA ILE A 326 -2.03 -11.68 0.65
C ILE A 326 -3.19 -11.06 -0.13
N PRO A 327 -4.26 -11.81 -0.43
CA PRO A 327 -5.42 -11.23 -1.08
C PRO A 327 -6.05 -10.17 -0.17
N TRP A 328 -6.53 -9.08 -0.77
CA TRP A 328 -7.38 -8.10 -0.11
C TRP A 328 -8.84 -8.30 -0.50
N ALA A 329 -9.15 -8.14 -1.78
CA ALA A 329 -10.52 -8.24 -2.30
C ALA A 329 -10.49 -8.56 -3.79
N ALA A 330 -11.61 -9.07 -4.29
CA ALA A 330 -11.80 -9.31 -5.71
C ALA A 330 -13.13 -8.75 -6.22
N PHE A 331 -13.10 -8.24 -7.44
CA PHE A 331 -14.29 -7.97 -8.25
C PHE A 331 -14.39 -9.03 -9.34
N VAL A 332 -15.52 -9.70 -9.40
CA VAL A 332 -15.83 -10.69 -10.44
C VAL A 332 -16.99 -10.18 -11.26
N GLN A 333 -16.83 -10.22 -12.58
CA GLN A 333 -17.88 -10.01 -13.55
C GLN A 333 -17.94 -11.22 -14.48
N ARG A 334 -19.16 -11.65 -14.80
CA ARG A 334 -19.41 -12.71 -15.78
C ARG A 334 -20.02 -12.12 -17.05
N ALA A 335 -19.84 -12.81 -18.16
CA ALA A 335 -20.35 -12.38 -19.47
C ALA A 335 -21.89 -12.23 -19.50
N ASP A 336 -22.61 -12.92 -18.61
CA ASP A 336 -24.06 -12.82 -18.43
C ASP A 336 -24.50 -11.55 -17.68
N GLY A 337 -23.56 -10.70 -17.25
CA GLY A 337 -23.81 -9.48 -16.50
C GLY A 337 -23.80 -9.64 -14.99
N HIS A 338 -23.67 -10.86 -14.45
CA HIS A 338 -23.53 -11.07 -13.00
C HIS A 338 -22.24 -10.43 -12.48
N ARG A 339 -22.36 -9.78 -11.32
CA ARG A 339 -21.26 -9.06 -10.66
C ARG A 339 -21.26 -9.38 -9.18
N GLU A 340 -20.08 -9.67 -8.63
CA GLU A 340 -19.89 -9.84 -7.19
C GLU A 340 -18.59 -9.19 -6.72
N ILE A 341 -18.59 -8.77 -5.46
CA ILE A 341 -17.40 -8.38 -4.72
C ILE A 341 -17.15 -9.44 -3.67
N LEU A 342 -15.92 -9.93 -3.61
CA LEU A 342 -15.46 -10.87 -2.60
C LEU A 342 -14.54 -10.13 -1.65
N GLU A 343 -14.98 -10.02 -0.40
CA GLU A 343 -14.16 -9.51 0.70
C GLU A 343 -13.06 -10.52 1.06
N GLN A 344 -12.07 -10.07 1.83
CA GLN A 344 -10.83 -10.81 2.06
C GLN A 344 -11.00 -12.28 2.47
N ASP A 345 -11.86 -12.57 3.46
CA ASP A 345 -12.05 -13.96 3.92
C ASP A 345 -12.70 -14.83 2.85
N GLN A 346 -13.74 -14.30 2.19
CA GLN A 346 -14.43 -15.02 1.13
C GLN A 346 -13.46 -15.31 -0.03
N LEU A 347 -12.65 -14.32 -0.42
CA LEU A 347 -11.66 -14.48 -1.46
C LEU A 347 -10.58 -15.51 -1.06
N PHE A 348 -10.06 -15.40 0.17
CA PHE A 348 -9.07 -16.35 0.69
C PHE A 348 -9.63 -17.78 0.68
N GLU A 349 -10.84 -17.99 1.18
CA GLU A 349 -11.50 -19.30 1.16
C GLU A 349 -11.69 -19.81 -0.27
N ARG A 350 -12.16 -18.97 -1.21
CA ARG A 350 -12.33 -19.35 -2.62
C ARG A 350 -11.01 -19.83 -3.24
N LEU A 351 -9.92 -19.10 -3.02
CA LEU A 351 -8.59 -19.48 -3.49
C LEU A 351 -8.06 -20.73 -2.77
N ALA A 352 -8.28 -20.84 -1.46
CA ALA A 352 -7.84 -21.98 -0.67
C ALA A 352 -8.48 -23.30 -1.15
N HIS A 353 -9.77 -23.29 -1.49
CA HIS A 353 -10.49 -24.45 -2.03
C HIS A 353 -10.12 -24.79 -3.48
N ALA A 354 -9.59 -23.84 -4.26
CA ALA A 354 -9.13 -24.13 -5.61
C ALA A 354 -7.92 -25.06 -5.60
N SER A 355 -7.80 -25.92 -6.62
CA SER A 355 -6.64 -26.82 -6.77
C SER A 355 -5.36 -26.01 -6.98
N SER A 356 -4.26 -26.42 -6.33
CA SER A 356 -2.91 -25.90 -6.61
C SER A 356 -2.23 -26.61 -7.80
N SER A 357 -2.85 -27.64 -8.37
CA SER A 357 -2.37 -28.31 -9.58
C SER A 357 -3.06 -27.73 -10.81
N ASN A 358 -2.27 -27.24 -11.76
CA ASN A 358 -2.74 -26.81 -13.08
C ASN A 358 -2.16 -27.74 -14.15
N PRO A 359 -2.93 -28.72 -14.65
CA PRO A 359 -2.44 -29.66 -15.67
C PRO A 359 -2.23 -28.99 -17.04
N ALA A 360 -2.77 -27.80 -17.27
CA ALA A 360 -2.61 -27.02 -18.49
C ALA A 360 -1.43 -26.02 -18.42
N GLN A 361 -0.62 -26.05 -17.35
CA GLN A 361 0.54 -25.18 -17.24
C GLN A 361 1.53 -25.42 -18.38
N MET A 362 2.15 -24.34 -18.85
CA MET A 362 3.18 -24.37 -19.88
C MET A 362 4.50 -24.88 -19.30
N ASP A 363 5.17 -25.74 -20.07
CA ASP A 363 6.59 -26.04 -19.90
C ASP A 363 7.38 -24.92 -20.59
N LEU A 364 7.92 -24.00 -19.78
CA LEU A 364 8.61 -22.81 -20.29
C LEU A 364 9.90 -23.17 -21.03
N GLU A 365 10.68 -24.14 -20.56
CA GLU A 365 11.92 -24.57 -21.21
C GLU A 365 11.64 -25.19 -22.58
N LYS A 366 10.65 -26.08 -22.64
CA LYS A 366 10.22 -26.68 -23.91
C LYS A 366 9.68 -25.62 -24.88
N ALA A 367 8.94 -24.63 -24.38
CA ALA A 367 8.43 -23.53 -25.20
C ALA A 367 9.56 -22.65 -25.75
N LEU A 368 10.56 -22.33 -24.93
CA LEU A 368 11.74 -21.56 -25.34
C LEU A 368 12.58 -22.31 -26.39
N ALA A 369 12.85 -23.61 -26.17
CA ALA A 369 13.56 -24.45 -27.13
C ALA A 369 12.82 -24.48 -28.48
N HIS A 370 11.51 -24.70 -28.46
CA HIS A 370 10.70 -24.71 -29.69
C HIS A 370 10.69 -23.35 -30.41
N MET A 371 10.72 -22.23 -29.67
CA MET A 371 10.81 -20.90 -30.28
C MET A 371 12.18 -20.63 -30.90
N GLY A 372 13.27 -21.15 -30.32
CA GLY A 372 14.61 -21.05 -30.89
C GLY A 372 14.78 -21.80 -32.22
N GLU A 373 13.97 -22.84 -32.45
CA GLU A 373 13.93 -23.59 -33.72
C GLU A 373 13.08 -22.91 -34.80
N LYS A 374 12.22 -21.94 -34.45
CA LYS A 374 11.37 -21.25 -35.42
C LYS A 374 12.18 -20.28 -36.28
N ARG A 375 11.76 -20.19 -37.55
CA ARG A 375 12.41 -19.34 -38.55
C ARG A 375 12.35 -17.87 -38.12
N ASP A 376 13.51 -17.23 -38.10
CA ASP A 376 13.60 -15.79 -37.93
C ASP A 376 12.82 -15.09 -39.06
N ALA A 377 11.84 -14.29 -38.66
CA ALA A 377 10.97 -13.58 -39.59
C ALA A 377 11.66 -12.27 -39.97
N VAL A 378 12.16 -12.19 -41.21
CA VAL A 378 12.72 -10.94 -41.74
C VAL A 378 11.63 -9.87 -41.71
N VAL A 379 11.80 -8.87 -40.83
CA VAL A 379 10.95 -7.69 -40.77
C VAL A 379 11.19 -6.89 -42.05
N ARG A 380 10.17 -6.79 -42.91
CA ARG A 380 10.19 -5.90 -44.07
C ARG A 380 9.72 -4.52 -43.61
N ILE A 381 10.58 -3.53 -43.76
CA ILE A 381 10.33 -2.12 -43.42
C ILE A 381 9.96 -1.37 -44.70
#